data_AF-A0A517XP08-F1
#
_entry.id   AF-A0A517XP08-F1
#
_cell.length_a   1.000
_cell.length_b   1.000
_cell.length_c   1.000
_cell.angle_alpha   90.00
_cell.angle_beta   90.00
_cell.angle_gamma   90.00
#
_symmetry.space_group_name_H-M   'P 1'
#
loop_
_entity.id
_entity.type
_entity.pdbx_description
1 polymer ?
#
loop_
_entity_poly.entity_id
_entity_poly.type
_entity_poly.pdbx_seq_one_letter_code
_entity_poly.pdbx_strand_id
1 'polypeptide(L)'
;MPRRNSLSLEPLEGRDLLSASPLPVLLVIADQQDFYYREYADTRAAVEAQGVNVVVAASTTNPSTPHANTGQPAGAPGTVVPDVALGTVDAADYSAIAFVGGWGASMYQYAYSDPNGDGRVDNFYANSLYNGAAAAKVAVNDLINDFLESDKPVAGICHGVTVLAWARVDGASPLAGKQVAVPHLEGAPAQFYASEWHGGGYHSGQRDQVVANGGRATAYSGAHGNPGTADDVIVDGRIITAENPESAALFGTTLAEEVLASLPAGARMVGGNLVVTGTPAADTVYLWSSGTANRVYAWVNGTSHGPFVLPAGGHVKAFGGAGNDQVFGTDLYAGLVAHGGGGHDLLVGGAAGDTLDGGDGCDRVWGGPGDDVIRGGAGDDYLYGREGNDVLVGGDGNDTLDGFDGRDLLIGGLGTDRLLGGDGDDVLVGGRTNFDHDDAALGGLRGVWLAPGDLAVYDDGAAANALVGGAGNDWLLQGPADGVYLLDPGDRVTVL
;
A
#
# COMPACT_ATOMS: atom_id res chain seq x y z
N MET A 1 -34.78 -23.49 -37.16
CA MET A 1 -34.99 -22.93 -35.81
C MET A 1 -33.65 -22.92 -35.09
N PRO A 2 -33.06 -21.76 -34.79
CA PRO A 2 -31.82 -21.71 -34.03
C PRO A 2 -32.12 -21.88 -32.53
N ARG A 3 -31.31 -22.70 -31.86
CA ARG A 3 -31.34 -22.91 -30.41
C ARG A 3 -30.85 -21.63 -29.72
N ARG A 4 -31.66 -21.11 -28.79
CA ARG A 4 -31.24 -20.04 -27.87
C ARG A 4 -30.24 -20.65 -26.89
N ASN A 5 -29.00 -20.14 -26.90
CA ASN A 5 -28.11 -20.26 -25.76
C ASN A 5 -28.72 -19.42 -24.63
N SER A 6 -29.15 -20.08 -23.56
CA SER A 6 -29.41 -19.41 -22.28
C SER A 6 -28.06 -19.04 -21.67
N LEU A 7 -27.78 -17.75 -21.55
CA LEU A 7 -26.83 -17.24 -20.57
C LEU A 7 -27.31 -17.74 -19.19
N SER A 8 -26.59 -18.67 -18.57
CA SER A 8 -26.67 -18.88 -17.13
C SER A 8 -25.85 -17.77 -16.49
N LEU A 9 -26.51 -16.68 -16.12
CA LEU A 9 -26.02 -15.85 -15.05
C LEU A 9 -26.17 -16.69 -13.79
N GLU A 10 -25.07 -17.28 -13.32
CA GLU A 10 -24.95 -17.75 -11.93
C GLU A 10 -25.34 -16.54 -11.05
N PRO A 11 -26.30 -16.69 -10.11
CA PRO A 11 -26.64 -15.60 -9.23
C PRO A 11 -25.47 -15.40 -8.27
N LEU A 12 -24.78 -14.26 -8.38
CA LEU A 12 -24.11 -13.66 -7.22
C LEU A 12 -25.13 -13.66 -6.09
N GLU A 13 -24.91 -14.46 -5.06
CA GLU A 13 -25.87 -14.64 -3.99
C GLU A 13 -26.24 -13.27 -3.41
N GLY A 14 -27.52 -13.00 -3.20
CA GLY A 14 -28.06 -11.71 -2.77
C GLY A 14 -27.62 -11.21 -1.39
N ARG A 15 -26.49 -11.68 -0.87
CA ARG A 15 -25.83 -11.26 0.36
C ARG A 15 -24.88 -10.08 0.11
N ASP A 16 -24.13 -10.08 -1.00
CA ASP A 16 -23.19 -8.99 -1.35
C ASP A 16 -23.90 -7.70 -1.79
N LEU A 17 -25.13 -7.81 -2.29
CA LEU A 17 -25.90 -6.66 -2.75
C LEU A 17 -26.68 -5.95 -1.62
N LEU A 18 -26.69 -6.51 -0.40
CA LEU A 18 -27.55 -6.03 0.69
C LEU A 18 -26.90 -5.93 2.08
N SER A 19 -25.67 -6.43 2.30
CA SER A 19 -24.96 -6.12 3.55
C SER A 19 -24.32 -4.74 3.46
N ALA A 20 -24.60 -3.88 4.45
CA ALA A 20 -23.90 -2.61 4.62
C ALA A 20 -22.41 -2.78 4.99
N SER A 21 -21.96 -4.02 5.24
CA SER A 21 -20.61 -4.36 5.68
C SER A 21 -19.97 -5.35 4.69
N PRO A 22 -18.66 -5.22 4.41
CA PRO A 22 -17.92 -6.16 3.59
C PRO A 22 -17.87 -7.56 4.22
N LEU A 23 -17.64 -8.59 3.40
CA LEU A 23 -17.25 -9.92 3.88
C LEU A 23 -15.91 -9.82 4.65
N PRO A 24 -15.62 -10.75 5.57
CA PRO A 24 -14.39 -10.69 6.36
C PRO A 24 -13.13 -10.87 5.50
N VAL A 25 -12.00 -10.37 6.02
CA VAL A 25 -10.65 -10.73 5.55
C VAL A 25 -10.23 -12.04 6.21
N LEU A 26 -9.71 -12.97 5.41
CA LEU A 26 -9.09 -14.20 5.88
C LEU A 26 -7.60 -13.97 6.17
N LEU A 27 -7.21 -13.91 7.44
CA LEU A 27 -5.81 -13.71 7.86
C LEU A 27 -5.17 -15.05 8.23
N VAL A 28 -4.21 -15.49 7.43
CA VAL A 28 -3.56 -16.81 7.54
C VAL A 28 -2.27 -16.69 8.35
N ILE A 29 -2.14 -17.49 9.40
CA ILE A 29 -0.93 -17.62 10.22
C ILE A 29 -0.31 -19.03 10.07
N ALA A 30 0.99 -19.16 10.38
CA ALA A 30 1.61 -20.47 10.51
C ALA A 30 0.96 -21.28 11.66
N ASP A 31 0.60 -22.53 11.38
CA ASP A 31 -0.05 -23.42 12.33
C ASP A 31 0.95 -23.90 13.40
N GLN A 32 0.47 -23.97 14.64
CA GLN A 32 1.14 -24.49 15.84
C GLN A 32 2.38 -23.72 16.32
N GLN A 33 3.17 -23.09 15.44
CA GLN A 33 4.39 -22.38 15.84
C GLN A 33 4.92 -21.32 14.85
N ASP A 34 5.65 -20.36 15.41
CA ASP A 34 6.62 -19.47 14.75
C ASP A 34 6.11 -18.46 13.72
N PHE A 35 4.83 -18.08 13.78
CA PHE A 35 4.37 -16.84 13.13
C PHE A 35 4.85 -15.58 13.89
N TYR A 36 4.95 -14.45 13.20
CA TYR A 36 5.30 -13.17 13.83
C TYR A 36 4.06 -12.50 14.45
N TYR A 37 4.02 -12.39 15.79
CA TYR A 37 2.84 -11.89 16.50
C TYR A 37 2.48 -10.45 16.15
N ARG A 38 3.45 -9.53 16.08
CA ARG A 38 3.17 -8.13 15.72
C ARG A 38 2.55 -7.99 14.33
N GLU A 39 3.10 -8.71 13.34
CA GLU A 39 2.53 -8.76 11.97
C GLU A 39 1.07 -9.22 12.01
N TYR A 40 0.76 -10.27 12.77
CA TYR A 40 -0.62 -10.71 12.98
C TYR A 40 -1.49 -9.65 13.69
N ALA A 41 -1.04 -9.16 14.84
CA ALA A 41 -1.86 -8.37 15.76
C ALA A 41 -2.12 -6.96 15.22
N ASP A 42 -1.10 -6.30 14.69
CA ASP A 42 -1.20 -4.94 14.16
C ASP A 42 -1.99 -4.93 12.85
N THR A 43 -1.77 -5.92 11.96
CA THR A 43 -2.58 -6.09 10.74
C THR A 43 -4.05 -6.28 11.09
N ARG A 44 -4.36 -7.22 12.01
CA ARG A 44 -5.73 -7.48 12.43
C ARG A 44 -6.40 -6.23 13.01
N ALA A 45 -5.71 -5.57 13.94
CA ALA A 45 -6.24 -4.39 14.60
C ALA A 45 -6.51 -3.25 13.61
N ALA A 46 -5.62 -3.06 12.62
CA ALA A 46 -5.80 -2.06 11.57
C ALA A 46 -6.98 -2.38 10.66
N VAL A 47 -7.13 -3.62 10.19
CA VAL A 47 -8.29 -4.03 9.38
C VAL A 47 -9.61 -3.82 10.15
N GLU A 48 -9.65 -4.26 11.41
CA GLU A 48 -10.83 -4.12 12.27
C GLU A 48 -11.14 -2.64 12.59
N ALA A 49 -10.12 -1.78 12.71
CA ALA A 49 -10.30 -0.34 12.89
C ALA A 49 -10.96 0.34 11.68
N GLN A 50 -10.81 -0.21 10.48
CA GLN A 50 -11.52 0.25 9.29
C GLN A 50 -12.96 -0.29 9.18
N GLY A 51 -13.40 -1.13 10.14
CA GLY A 51 -14.72 -1.73 10.16
C GLY A 51 -14.86 -3.02 9.36
N VAL A 52 -13.74 -3.59 8.91
CA VAL A 52 -13.72 -4.86 8.18
C VAL A 52 -13.41 -5.97 9.18
N ASN A 53 -14.24 -7.01 9.21
CA ASN A 53 -14.03 -8.13 10.13
C ASN A 53 -12.83 -8.98 9.69
N VAL A 54 -12.10 -9.55 10.63
CA VAL A 54 -11.01 -10.49 10.37
C VAL A 54 -11.36 -11.87 10.90
N VAL A 55 -11.08 -12.90 10.11
CA VAL A 55 -11.17 -14.32 10.48
C VAL A 55 -9.79 -14.93 10.36
N VAL A 56 -9.29 -15.54 11.44
CA VAL A 56 -7.94 -16.10 11.50
C VAL A 56 -7.96 -17.56 11.05
N ALA A 57 -7.07 -17.92 10.13
CA ALA A 57 -6.96 -19.28 9.61
C ALA A 57 -5.56 -19.87 9.78
N ALA A 58 -5.49 -21.19 9.91
CA ALA A 58 -4.27 -21.97 9.82
C ALA A 58 -4.58 -23.39 9.32
N SER A 59 -3.58 -24.26 9.18
CA SER A 59 -3.80 -25.67 8.78
C SER A 59 -4.79 -26.40 9.70
N THR A 60 -4.82 -26.06 10.99
CA THR A 60 -5.75 -26.59 11.99
C THR A 60 -6.31 -25.47 12.86
N THR A 61 -7.31 -25.77 13.69
CA THR A 61 -7.82 -24.85 14.73
C THR A 61 -7.16 -25.10 16.08
N ASN A 62 -5.97 -25.70 16.10
CA ASN A 62 -5.19 -25.87 17.33
C ASN A 62 -4.50 -24.55 17.71
N PRO A 63 -4.24 -24.30 19.00
CA PRO A 63 -3.51 -23.13 19.42
C PRO A 63 -2.13 -23.05 18.73
N SER A 64 -1.87 -21.92 18.06
CA SER A 64 -0.61 -21.60 17.39
C SER A 64 0.24 -20.71 18.27
N THR A 65 1.51 -21.08 18.46
CA THR A 65 2.44 -20.37 19.34
C THR A 65 3.25 -19.36 18.53
N PRO A 66 3.17 -18.04 18.78
CA PRO A 66 4.02 -17.08 18.10
C PRO A 66 5.50 -17.24 18.50
N HIS A 67 6.42 -16.83 17.62
CA HIS A 67 7.86 -16.86 17.95
C HIS A 67 8.18 -15.94 19.16
N ALA A 68 9.17 -16.30 19.97
CA ALA A 68 9.45 -15.65 21.26
C ALA A 68 9.85 -14.16 21.17
N ASN A 69 10.49 -13.76 20.06
CA ASN A 69 10.98 -12.40 19.82
C ASN A 69 10.18 -11.68 18.73
N THR A 70 8.85 -11.63 18.84
CA THR A 70 7.95 -11.15 17.77
C THR A 70 7.17 -9.87 18.10
N GLY A 71 7.71 -9.03 18.97
CA GLY A 71 7.07 -7.77 19.37
C GLY A 71 5.89 -7.92 20.33
N GLN A 72 5.75 -9.07 20.99
CA GLN A 72 4.70 -9.27 21.99
C GLN A 72 4.87 -8.35 23.21
N PRO A 73 3.80 -7.70 23.69
CA PRO A 73 3.80 -7.08 25.01
C PRO A 73 4.22 -8.08 26.10
N ALA A 74 4.98 -7.64 27.09
CA ALA A 74 5.36 -8.50 28.22
C ALA A 74 4.09 -9.07 28.90
N GLY A 75 3.89 -10.38 28.81
CA GLY A 75 2.70 -11.07 29.35
C GLY A 75 1.54 -11.28 28.37
N ALA A 76 1.72 -11.02 27.07
CA ALA A 76 0.75 -11.35 26.02
C ALA A 76 0.45 -12.88 25.96
N PRO A 77 -0.75 -13.30 25.50
CA PRO A 77 -1.14 -14.70 25.49
C PRO A 77 -0.20 -15.51 24.59
N GLY A 78 0.41 -16.55 25.17
CA GLY A 78 1.41 -17.38 24.50
C GLY A 78 0.90 -18.20 23.30
N THR A 79 -0.36 -18.05 22.88
CA THR A 79 -0.94 -18.74 21.72
C THR A 79 -2.12 -17.98 21.12
N VAL A 80 -2.29 -18.05 19.79
CA VAL A 80 -3.48 -17.62 19.04
C VAL A 80 -4.25 -18.87 18.60
N VAL A 81 -5.57 -18.90 18.77
CA VAL A 81 -6.41 -20.01 18.29
C VAL A 81 -7.04 -19.59 16.96
N PRO A 82 -6.75 -20.27 15.84
CA PRO A 82 -7.38 -19.99 14.56
C PRO A 82 -8.89 -20.25 14.63
N ASP A 83 -9.67 -19.37 14.00
CA ASP A 83 -11.13 -19.45 13.94
C ASP A 83 -11.58 -20.58 12.99
N VAL A 84 -10.78 -20.85 11.96
CA VAL A 84 -11.10 -21.80 10.87
C VAL A 84 -9.85 -22.56 10.41
N ALA A 85 -10.04 -23.80 9.98
CA ALA A 85 -8.99 -24.59 9.33
C ALA A 85 -9.00 -24.33 7.82
N LEU A 86 -7.83 -24.14 7.20
CA LEU A 86 -7.70 -23.82 5.77
C LEU A 86 -8.42 -24.82 4.85
N GLY A 87 -8.45 -26.11 5.21
CA GLY A 87 -9.14 -27.14 4.43
C GLY A 87 -10.67 -27.05 4.42
N THR A 88 -11.27 -26.11 5.14
CA THR A 88 -12.73 -25.88 5.17
C THR A 88 -13.13 -24.50 4.68
N VAL A 89 -12.18 -23.69 4.21
CA VAL A 89 -12.41 -22.33 3.73
C VAL A 89 -12.98 -22.38 2.31
N ASP A 90 -13.98 -21.54 2.04
CA ASP A 90 -14.47 -21.20 0.71
C ASP A 90 -14.15 -19.73 0.42
N ALA A 91 -13.45 -19.43 -0.68
CA ALA A 91 -13.07 -18.06 -1.04
C ALA A 91 -14.28 -17.13 -1.26
N ALA A 92 -15.47 -17.68 -1.56
CA ALA A 92 -16.69 -16.88 -1.71
C ALA A 92 -17.11 -16.17 -0.41
N ASP A 93 -16.76 -16.72 0.76
CA ASP A 93 -17.18 -16.21 2.08
C ASP A 93 -16.31 -15.05 2.61
N TYR A 94 -15.28 -14.63 1.86
CA TYR A 94 -14.29 -13.64 2.30
C TYR A 94 -14.05 -12.58 1.24
N SER A 95 -13.67 -11.37 1.66
CA SER A 95 -13.35 -10.26 0.74
C SER A 95 -11.90 -10.31 0.25
N ALA A 96 -10.98 -10.85 1.06
CA ALA A 96 -9.56 -10.95 0.75
C ALA A 96 -8.88 -12.04 1.58
N ILE A 97 -7.68 -12.45 1.15
CA ILE A 97 -6.80 -13.37 1.89
C ILE A 97 -5.43 -12.72 2.12
N ALA A 98 -4.90 -12.82 3.34
CA ALA A 98 -3.60 -12.26 3.71
C ALA A 98 -2.74 -13.26 4.48
N PHE A 99 -1.46 -13.38 4.14
CA PHE A 99 -0.52 -14.30 4.80
C PHE A 99 0.44 -13.54 5.71
N VAL A 100 0.40 -13.88 7.00
CA VAL A 100 1.37 -13.40 8.01
C VAL A 100 2.69 -14.13 7.84
N GLY A 101 3.80 -13.42 8.03
CA GLY A 101 5.15 -13.95 7.97
C GLY A 101 5.65 -14.49 9.32
N GLY A 102 6.92 -14.18 9.63
CA GLY A 102 7.70 -14.74 10.73
C GLY A 102 8.65 -15.85 10.29
N TRP A 103 9.96 -15.62 10.43
CA TRP A 103 11.13 -16.53 10.24
C TRP A 103 11.06 -17.57 9.09
N GLY A 104 10.12 -17.41 8.14
CA GLY A 104 9.80 -18.40 7.13
C GLY A 104 8.86 -19.54 7.54
N ALA A 105 8.19 -19.52 8.70
CA ALA A 105 7.29 -20.61 9.09
C ALA A 105 6.14 -20.80 8.07
N SER A 106 5.50 -19.70 7.67
CA SER A 106 4.42 -19.71 6.67
C SER A 106 4.89 -20.23 5.30
N MET A 107 6.12 -19.93 4.86
CA MET A 107 6.62 -20.49 3.60
C MET A 107 6.80 -22.00 3.67
N TYR A 108 7.38 -22.54 4.75
CA TYR A 108 7.56 -23.98 4.88
C TYR A 108 6.22 -24.71 4.99
N GLN A 109 5.23 -24.09 5.61
CA GLN A 109 3.89 -24.68 5.73
C GLN A 109 3.08 -24.58 4.44
N TYR A 110 3.11 -23.44 3.76
CA TYR A 110 2.09 -23.10 2.77
C TYR A 110 2.62 -22.85 1.35
N ALA A 111 3.90 -22.52 1.17
CA ALA A 111 4.44 -22.28 -0.17
C ALA A 111 4.32 -23.55 -1.03
N TYR A 112 3.73 -23.40 -2.22
CA TYR A 112 3.52 -24.47 -3.18
C TYR A 112 4.84 -24.85 -3.84
N SER A 113 5.24 -26.11 -3.74
CA SER A 113 6.57 -26.55 -4.12
C SER A 113 6.55 -27.71 -5.11
N ASP A 114 5.73 -27.73 -6.17
CA ASP A 114 6.00 -28.64 -7.30
C ASP A 114 5.47 -28.15 -8.66
N PRO A 115 6.14 -27.17 -9.29
CA PRO A 115 5.68 -26.64 -10.57
C PRO A 115 5.83 -27.61 -11.76
N ASN A 116 6.55 -28.73 -11.61
CA ASN A 116 6.89 -29.63 -12.72
C ASN A 116 6.42 -31.07 -12.53
N GLY A 117 5.89 -31.44 -11.35
CA GLY A 117 5.48 -32.81 -11.04
C GLY A 117 6.64 -33.81 -11.02
N ASP A 118 7.89 -33.32 -10.93
CA ASP A 118 9.10 -34.13 -11.11
C ASP A 118 9.73 -34.61 -9.80
N GLY A 119 9.12 -34.25 -8.66
CA GLY A 119 9.54 -34.69 -7.32
C GLY A 119 10.91 -34.15 -6.88
N ARG A 120 11.47 -33.14 -7.55
CA ARG A 120 12.80 -32.57 -7.21
C ARG A 120 12.77 -31.47 -6.15
N VAL A 121 11.60 -31.18 -5.60
CA VAL A 121 11.32 -29.87 -4.99
C VAL A 121 11.31 -29.91 -3.46
N ASP A 122 11.26 -31.11 -2.88
CA ASP A 122 11.31 -31.32 -1.42
C ASP A 122 12.64 -30.91 -0.79
N ASN A 123 13.71 -30.68 -1.56
CA ASN A 123 15.03 -30.35 -0.99
C ASN A 123 15.29 -28.85 -0.79
N PHE A 124 14.50 -27.95 -1.39
CA PHE A 124 14.71 -26.49 -1.22
C PHE A 124 13.87 -25.90 -0.07
N TYR A 125 12.72 -26.53 0.24
CA TYR A 125 11.75 -26.03 1.23
C TYR A 125 11.38 -27.11 2.25
N ALA A 126 12.36 -27.94 2.63
CA ALA A 126 12.21 -28.85 3.75
C ALA A 126 12.88 -28.29 4.99
N ASN A 127 12.06 -27.93 5.97
CA ASN A 127 12.47 -27.80 7.34
C ASN A 127 11.73 -28.86 8.17
N SER A 128 12.48 -29.78 8.79
CA SER A 128 11.92 -30.86 9.61
C SER A 128 11.07 -30.35 10.79
N LEU A 129 11.19 -29.08 11.17
CA LEU A 129 10.40 -28.44 12.21
C LEU A 129 9.14 -27.75 11.67
N TYR A 130 9.14 -27.26 10.43
CA TYR A 130 8.09 -26.36 9.93
C TYR A 130 7.35 -26.84 8.68
N ASN A 131 7.72 -28.00 8.13
CA ASN A 131 7.08 -28.52 6.92
C ASN A 131 5.57 -28.74 7.10
N GLY A 132 4.79 -28.06 6.27
CA GLY A 132 3.35 -28.29 6.17
C GLY A 132 3.02 -29.57 5.43
N ALA A 133 1.82 -30.08 5.68
CA ALA A 133 1.29 -31.22 4.93
C ALA A 133 1.07 -30.83 3.46
N ALA A 134 1.31 -31.74 2.52
CA ALA A 134 1.09 -31.52 1.09
C ALA A 134 -0.35 -31.02 0.79
N ALA A 135 -1.34 -31.53 1.52
CA ALA A 135 -2.73 -31.09 1.40
C ALA A 135 -2.94 -29.61 1.77
N ALA A 136 -2.20 -29.09 2.77
CA ALA A 136 -2.31 -27.68 3.17
C ALA A 136 -1.70 -26.75 2.10
N LYS A 137 -0.57 -27.16 1.51
CA LYS A 137 0.06 -26.43 0.39
C LYS A 137 -0.83 -26.35 -0.84
N VAL A 138 -1.49 -27.47 -1.19
CA VAL A 138 -2.46 -27.52 -2.28
C VAL A 138 -3.66 -26.62 -1.97
N ALA A 139 -4.26 -26.74 -0.78
CA ALA A 139 -5.40 -25.92 -0.38
C ALA A 139 -5.08 -24.41 -0.42
N VAL A 140 -3.90 -23.99 0.03
CA VAL A 140 -3.49 -22.58 -0.05
C VAL A 140 -3.31 -22.12 -1.50
N ASN A 141 -2.72 -22.96 -2.36
CA ASN A 141 -2.58 -22.61 -3.78
C ASN A 141 -3.93 -22.45 -4.46
N ASP A 142 -4.86 -23.38 -4.20
CA ASP A 142 -6.21 -23.35 -4.76
C ASP A 142 -6.97 -22.11 -4.27
N LEU A 143 -6.88 -21.78 -2.97
CA LEU A 143 -7.46 -20.54 -2.44
C LEU A 143 -6.88 -19.30 -3.13
N ILE A 144 -5.56 -19.19 -3.27
CA ILE A 144 -4.95 -18.04 -3.97
C ILE A 144 -5.52 -17.89 -5.39
N ASN A 145 -5.72 -19.00 -6.11
CA ASN A 145 -6.34 -18.99 -7.42
C ASN A 145 -7.80 -18.50 -7.34
N ASP A 146 -8.61 -19.07 -6.45
CA ASP A 146 -10.04 -18.73 -6.31
C ASP A 146 -10.25 -17.24 -5.97
N PHE A 147 -9.41 -16.67 -5.09
CA PHE A 147 -9.47 -15.24 -4.76
C PHE A 147 -9.11 -14.37 -5.98
N LEU A 148 -8.04 -14.69 -6.71
CA LEU A 148 -7.64 -13.90 -7.88
C LEU A 148 -8.60 -14.03 -9.07
N GLU A 149 -9.15 -15.22 -9.32
CA GLU A 149 -10.19 -15.44 -10.33
C GLU A 149 -11.47 -14.65 -10.01
N SER A 150 -11.72 -14.41 -8.72
CA SER A 150 -12.84 -13.60 -8.23
C SER A 150 -12.51 -12.10 -8.13
N ASP A 151 -11.35 -11.67 -8.63
CA ASP A 151 -10.86 -10.28 -8.55
C ASP A 151 -10.79 -9.74 -7.10
N LYS A 152 -10.41 -10.61 -6.15
CA LYS A 152 -10.28 -10.27 -4.73
C LYS A 152 -8.82 -10.09 -4.33
N PRO A 153 -8.50 -9.18 -3.39
CA PRO A 153 -7.13 -8.98 -2.95
C PRO A 153 -6.49 -10.25 -2.35
N VAL A 154 -5.24 -10.50 -2.73
CA VAL A 154 -4.36 -11.52 -2.17
C VAL A 154 -3.10 -10.84 -1.66
N ALA A 155 -2.79 -11.05 -0.39
CA ALA A 155 -1.83 -10.22 0.31
C ALA A 155 -0.79 -11.03 1.12
N GLY A 156 0.40 -10.47 1.31
CA GLY A 156 1.44 -11.10 2.13
C GLY A 156 2.36 -10.07 2.78
N ILE A 157 2.73 -10.30 4.04
CA ILE A 157 3.67 -9.44 4.78
C ILE A 157 4.91 -10.24 5.15
N CYS A 158 6.09 -9.62 5.04
CA CYS A 158 7.36 -10.24 5.39
C CYS A 158 7.51 -11.59 4.67
N HIS A 159 7.83 -12.67 5.39
CA HIS A 159 7.95 -14.02 4.81
C HIS A 159 6.63 -14.61 4.30
N GLY A 160 5.48 -13.97 4.58
CA GLY A 160 4.19 -14.30 3.97
C GLY A 160 4.20 -14.06 2.45
N VAL A 161 4.96 -13.09 1.96
CA VAL A 161 5.15 -12.82 0.52
C VAL A 161 5.75 -14.04 -0.21
N THR A 162 6.57 -14.84 0.47
CA THR A 162 7.13 -16.08 -0.12
C THR A 162 6.05 -17.11 -0.46
N VAL A 163 4.94 -17.13 0.27
CA VAL A 163 3.79 -18.00 -0.08
C VAL A 163 3.29 -17.64 -1.48
N LEU A 164 3.19 -16.34 -1.78
CA LEU A 164 2.74 -15.84 -3.07
C LEU A 164 3.79 -16.04 -4.18
N ALA A 165 5.08 -15.84 -3.89
CA ALA A 165 6.15 -16.05 -4.85
C ALA A 165 6.16 -17.49 -5.43
N TRP A 166 5.73 -18.46 -4.63
CA TRP A 166 5.72 -19.87 -5.01
C TRP A 166 4.35 -20.44 -5.36
N ALA A 167 3.26 -19.72 -5.10
CA ALA A 167 1.95 -20.06 -5.62
C ALA A 167 1.97 -20.15 -7.16
N ARG A 168 1.03 -20.91 -7.72
CA ARG A 168 0.87 -21.17 -9.15
C ARG A 168 -0.57 -20.92 -9.57
N VAL A 169 -0.77 -19.75 -10.18
CA VAL A 169 -2.00 -19.32 -10.87
C VAL A 169 -1.72 -19.49 -12.36
N ASP A 170 -2.47 -20.35 -13.03
CA ASP A 170 -2.24 -20.71 -14.45
C ASP A 170 -0.78 -21.10 -14.79
N GLY A 171 -0.08 -21.71 -13.82
CA GLY A 171 1.29 -22.19 -13.98
C GLY A 171 2.39 -21.14 -13.78
N ALA A 172 2.04 -19.89 -13.48
CA ALA A 172 2.99 -18.83 -13.13
C ALA A 172 2.79 -18.34 -11.68
N SER A 173 3.80 -17.67 -11.12
CA SER A 173 3.60 -16.97 -9.85
C SER A 173 2.62 -15.80 -10.03
N PRO A 174 1.70 -15.56 -9.08
CA PRO A 174 0.88 -14.35 -9.07
C PRO A 174 1.72 -13.07 -9.01
N LEU A 175 2.99 -13.14 -8.59
CA LEU A 175 3.90 -12.00 -8.53
C LEU A 175 4.59 -11.69 -9.87
N ALA A 176 4.44 -12.54 -10.88
CA ALA A 176 5.14 -12.38 -12.16
C ALA A 176 4.76 -11.04 -12.83
N GLY A 177 5.76 -10.20 -13.09
CA GLY A 177 5.59 -8.88 -13.70
C GLY A 177 5.24 -7.75 -12.72
N LYS A 178 4.95 -8.07 -11.45
CA LYS A 178 4.47 -7.13 -10.45
C LYS A 178 5.57 -6.50 -9.60
N GLN A 179 5.34 -5.30 -9.10
CA GLN A 179 6.12 -4.71 -8.01
C GLN A 179 5.78 -5.39 -6.68
N VAL A 180 6.79 -5.64 -5.85
CA VAL A 180 6.64 -6.45 -4.63
C VAL A 180 7.53 -5.90 -3.52
N ALA A 181 6.94 -5.68 -2.34
CA ALA A 181 7.66 -5.36 -1.13
C ALA A 181 8.28 -6.64 -0.55
N VAL A 182 9.57 -6.60 -0.22
CA VAL A 182 10.29 -7.71 0.41
C VAL A 182 11.23 -7.17 1.48
N PRO A 183 11.42 -7.86 2.62
CA PRO A 183 12.32 -7.45 3.69
C PRO A 183 13.67 -6.92 3.19
N HIS A 184 13.99 -5.67 3.54
CA HIS A 184 15.29 -5.07 3.29
C HIS A 184 16.32 -5.62 4.28
N LEU A 185 17.46 -6.06 3.76
CA LEU A 185 18.51 -6.75 4.54
C LEU A 185 19.63 -5.82 5.02
N GLU A 186 19.61 -4.52 4.73
CA GLU A 186 20.61 -3.60 5.29
C GLU A 186 20.29 -3.31 6.75
N GLY A 187 21.06 -3.94 7.66
CA GLY A 187 20.98 -3.71 9.10
C GLY A 187 20.50 -4.90 9.94
N ALA A 188 19.80 -5.87 9.33
CA ALA A 188 19.59 -7.17 9.97
C ALA A 188 20.95 -7.85 10.14
N PRO A 189 21.31 -8.37 11.34
CA PRO A 189 22.58 -9.07 11.49
C PRO A 189 22.64 -10.17 10.44
N ALA A 190 23.63 -10.12 9.54
CA ALA A 190 23.90 -11.18 8.55
C ALA A 190 23.91 -12.58 9.22
N GLN A 191 24.10 -12.62 10.53
CA GLN A 191 24.03 -13.79 11.38
C GLN A 191 22.65 -14.46 11.43
N PHE A 192 21.53 -13.77 11.22
CA PHE A 192 20.19 -14.40 11.32
C PHE A 192 19.71 -15.04 10.01
N TYR A 193 20.10 -14.50 8.87
CA TYR A 193 19.71 -15.02 7.54
C TYR A 193 20.86 -15.67 6.76
N ALA A 194 22.12 -15.48 7.18
CA ALA A 194 23.29 -16.07 6.55
C ALA A 194 24.18 -16.92 7.48
N SER A 195 23.78 -17.19 8.75
CA SER A 195 24.54 -18.11 9.61
C SER A 195 23.97 -19.52 9.71
N GLU A 196 24.89 -20.41 10.09
CA GLU A 196 24.86 -21.87 10.15
C GLU A 196 23.72 -22.52 10.95
N TRP A 197 22.78 -21.76 11.53
CA TRP A 197 21.62 -22.28 12.27
C TRP A 197 20.60 -23.00 11.38
N HIS A 198 20.62 -22.75 10.07
CA HIS A 198 19.63 -23.27 9.11
C HIS A 198 20.21 -24.22 8.04
N GLY A 199 21.37 -24.84 8.29
CA GLY A 199 21.87 -25.92 7.45
C GLY A 199 22.10 -25.52 5.99
N GLY A 200 22.90 -24.48 5.74
CA GLY A 200 23.66 -24.33 4.49
C GLY A 200 22.91 -24.25 3.16
N GLY A 201 21.61 -23.94 3.14
CA GLY A 201 20.79 -23.96 1.92
C GLY A 201 20.01 -22.68 1.60
N TYR A 202 20.25 -21.56 2.30
CA TYR A 202 19.66 -20.24 2.01
C TYR A 202 20.26 -19.61 0.73
N HIS A 203 20.27 -20.35 -0.38
CA HIS A 203 21.00 -19.96 -1.59
C HIS A 203 20.29 -18.91 -2.46
N SER A 204 19.20 -18.32 -1.98
CA SER A 204 18.57 -17.16 -2.61
C SER A 204 17.70 -16.46 -1.56
N GLY A 205 18.02 -15.22 -1.20
CA GLY A 205 17.22 -14.44 -0.24
C GLY A 205 15.77 -14.32 -0.71
N GLN A 206 14.83 -13.91 0.17
CA GLN A 206 13.42 -13.76 -0.23
C GLN A 206 13.25 -12.90 -1.50
N ARG A 207 14.06 -11.85 -1.62
CA ARG A 207 14.21 -11.06 -2.84
C ARG A 207 14.49 -11.89 -4.08
N ASP A 208 15.49 -12.76 -4.02
CA ASP A 208 15.87 -13.62 -5.14
C ASP A 208 14.75 -14.61 -5.51
N GLN A 209 13.95 -15.04 -4.52
CA GLN A 209 12.80 -15.92 -4.77
C GLN A 209 11.70 -15.19 -5.56
N VAL A 210 11.41 -13.94 -5.20
CA VAL A 210 10.48 -13.08 -5.94
C VAL A 210 11.00 -12.85 -7.36
N VAL A 211 12.27 -12.47 -7.51
CA VAL A 211 12.91 -12.22 -8.81
C VAL A 211 12.96 -13.48 -9.68
N ALA A 212 13.29 -14.64 -9.11
CA ALA A 212 13.31 -15.91 -9.84
C ALA A 212 11.94 -16.32 -10.36
N ASN A 213 10.86 -15.85 -9.72
CA ASN A 213 9.48 -16.09 -10.15
C ASN A 213 8.89 -14.90 -10.94
N GLY A 214 9.74 -14.00 -11.43
CA GLY A 214 9.36 -12.92 -12.34
C GLY A 214 8.83 -11.66 -11.67
N GLY A 215 8.80 -11.59 -10.34
CA GLY A 215 8.44 -10.38 -9.61
C GLY A 215 9.57 -9.35 -9.58
N ARG A 216 9.21 -8.08 -9.44
CA ARG A 216 10.12 -6.95 -9.33
C ARG A 216 10.19 -6.54 -7.86
N ALA A 217 11.12 -7.13 -7.13
CA ALA A 217 11.40 -6.74 -5.76
C ALA A 217 12.01 -5.33 -5.73
N THR A 218 11.16 -4.35 -5.43
CA THR A 218 11.53 -2.93 -5.33
C THR A 218 12.11 -2.62 -3.96
N ALA A 219 12.88 -1.53 -3.92
CA ALA A 219 13.23 -0.86 -2.68
C ALA A 219 12.45 0.46 -2.69
N TYR A 220 11.49 0.60 -1.77
CA TYR A 220 10.86 1.85 -1.32
C TYR A 220 10.03 2.71 -2.30
N SER A 221 9.97 2.43 -3.61
CA SER A 221 9.14 3.22 -4.54
C SER A 221 7.71 2.67 -4.68
N GLY A 222 6.69 3.54 -4.55
CA GLY A 222 5.29 3.18 -4.78
C GLY A 222 4.60 2.47 -3.60
N ALA A 223 5.17 2.57 -2.40
CA ALA A 223 4.55 2.05 -1.20
C ALA A 223 3.52 3.06 -0.63
N HIS A 224 2.36 2.58 -0.18
CA HIS A 224 1.64 3.28 0.87
C HIS A 224 2.58 3.30 2.09
N GLY A 225 2.73 4.46 2.74
CA GLY A 225 3.53 4.61 3.97
C GLY A 225 4.14 5.98 4.18
N ASN A 226 4.72 6.18 5.37
CA ASN A 226 5.62 7.30 5.64
C ASN A 226 7.04 6.76 5.41
N PRO A 227 7.80 7.27 4.42
CA PRO A 227 9.14 6.77 4.15
C PRO A 227 10.11 6.96 5.33
N GLY A 228 9.69 7.63 6.42
CA GLY A 228 10.40 7.75 7.69
C GLY A 228 10.21 6.66 8.71
N THR A 229 9.39 5.68 8.37
CA THR A 229 9.17 4.48 9.15
C THR A 229 9.37 3.30 8.21
N ALA A 230 9.86 2.17 8.71
CA ALA A 230 10.09 0.97 7.90
C ALA A 230 8.75 0.30 7.47
N ASP A 231 7.70 1.06 7.17
CA ASP A 231 6.31 0.62 7.04
C ASP A 231 5.81 0.50 5.59
N ASP A 232 6.65 0.05 4.66
CA ASP A 232 6.30 -0.02 3.24
C ASP A 232 5.26 -1.10 2.86
N VAL A 233 4.22 -0.67 2.15
CA VAL A 233 3.17 -1.54 1.57
C VAL A 233 2.97 -1.23 0.09
N ILE A 234 3.22 -2.21 -0.78
CA ILE A 234 3.01 -2.08 -2.24
C ILE A 234 1.70 -2.74 -2.65
N VAL A 235 0.90 -2.01 -3.45
CA VAL A 235 -0.28 -2.51 -4.14
C VAL A 235 0.01 -2.57 -5.64
N ASP A 236 -0.09 -3.74 -6.26
CA ASP A 236 0.05 -3.94 -7.71
C ASP A 236 -1.13 -4.80 -8.20
N GLY A 237 -2.17 -4.12 -8.68
CA GLY A 237 -3.48 -4.73 -8.92
C GLY A 237 -4.05 -5.34 -7.65
N ARG A 238 -4.50 -6.60 -7.70
CA ARG A 238 -5.03 -7.32 -6.51
C ARG A 238 -3.96 -7.90 -5.59
N ILE A 239 -2.69 -7.62 -5.81
CA ILE A 239 -1.59 -8.12 -4.97
C ILE A 239 -1.14 -7.01 -4.02
N ILE A 240 -1.18 -7.30 -2.72
CA ILE A 240 -0.73 -6.36 -1.67
C ILE A 240 0.43 -7.00 -0.93
N THR A 241 1.58 -6.34 -0.89
CA THR A 241 2.76 -6.88 -0.21
C THR A 241 3.36 -5.88 0.73
N ALA A 242 3.82 -6.34 1.89
CA ALA A 242 4.41 -5.49 2.90
C ALA A 242 5.73 -6.05 3.39
N GLU A 243 6.64 -5.14 3.75
CA GLU A 243 8.04 -5.50 3.93
C GLU A 243 8.29 -6.29 5.21
N ASN A 244 7.89 -5.75 6.35
CA ASN A 244 8.39 -6.20 7.65
C ASN A 244 7.34 -5.95 8.76
N PRO A 245 7.62 -6.30 10.03
CA PRO A 245 6.69 -6.08 11.12
C PRO A 245 6.29 -4.63 11.39
N GLU A 246 7.12 -3.66 11.02
CA GLU A 246 6.83 -2.23 11.14
C GLU A 246 5.74 -1.82 10.13
N SER A 247 5.65 -2.48 8.98
CA SER A 247 4.62 -2.28 7.96
C SER A 247 3.24 -2.84 8.30
N ALA A 248 3.09 -3.58 9.41
CA ALA A 248 1.90 -4.38 9.68
C ALA A 248 0.60 -3.56 9.85
N ALA A 249 0.65 -2.44 10.56
CA ALA A 249 -0.52 -1.59 10.76
C ALA A 249 -0.97 -0.94 9.45
N LEU A 250 -0.02 -0.49 8.64
CA LEU A 250 -0.33 0.07 7.34
C LEU A 250 -0.85 -0.99 6.38
N PHE A 251 -0.22 -2.18 6.36
CA PHE A 251 -0.64 -3.31 5.54
C PHE A 251 -2.10 -3.68 5.82
N GLY A 252 -2.51 -3.72 7.09
CA GLY A 252 -3.90 -3.94 7.45
C GLY A 252 -4.83 -2.80 7.03
N THR A 253 -4.38 -1.55 7.08
CA THR A 253 -5.17 -0.39 6.64
C THR A 253 -5.38 -0.43 5.12
N THR A 254 -4.32 -0.61 4.34
CA THR A 254 -4.36 -0.72 2.87
C THR A 254 -5.21 -1.91 2.43
N LEU A 255 -5.05 -3.07 3.06
CA LEU A 255 -5.87 -4.26 2.77
C LEU A 255 -7.36 -3.99 3.00
N ALA A 256 -7.71 -3.29 4.08
CA ALA A 256 -9.09 -2.93 4.33
C ALA A 256 -9.61 -1.88 3.33
N GLU A 257 -8.78 -0.93 2.91
CA GLU A 257 -9.15 0.06 1.88
C GLU A 257 -9.46 -0.61 0.54
N GLU A 258 -8.63 -1.56 0.09
CA GLU A 258 -8.89 -2.38 -1.09
C GLU A 258 -10.22 -3.17 -0.99
N VAL A 259 -10.52 -3.72 0.19
CA VAL A 259 -11.81 -4.38 0.44
C VAL A 259 -12.96 -3.39 0.38
N LEU A 260 -12.82 -2.19 0.96
CA LEU A 260 -13.85 -1.17 0.96
C LEU A 260 -14.10 -0.59 -0.44
N ALA A 261 -13.06 -0.42 -1.24
CA ALA A 261 -13.12 0.02 -2.63
C ALA A 261 -13.86 -0.97 -3.53
N SER A 262 -13.82 -2.28 -3.21
CA SER A 262 -14.51 -3.33 -3.96
C SER A 262 -16.03 -3.39 -3.72
N LEU A 263 -16.55 -2.61 -2.75
CA LEU A 263 -17.96 -2.63 -2.44
C LEU A 263 -18.81 -1.98 -3.57
N PRO A 264 -20.08 -2.36 -3.71
CA PRO A 264 -20.94 -1.78 -4.75
C PRO A 264 -21.09 -0.26 -4.64
N ALA A 265 -21.10 0.43 -5.77
CA ALA A 265 -21.19 1.89 -5.85
C ALA A 265 -22.29 2.49 -4.94
N GLY A 266 -21.98 3.65 -4.35
CA GLY A 266 -22.85 4.39 -3.43
C GLY A 266 -22.13 4.76 -2.13
N ALA A 267 -22.88 5.34 -1.18
CA ALA A 267 -22.38 5.82 0.11
C ALA A 267 -23.03 5.09 1.30
N ARG A 268 -22.23 4.62 2.26
CA ARG A 268 -22.66 3.86 3.45
C ARG A 268 -21.71 4.01 4.63
N MET A 269 -22.18 3.72 5.83
CA MET A 269 -21.32 3.66 7.02
C MET A 269 -20.71 2.26 7.20
N VAL A 270 -19.39 2.18 7.35
CA VAL A 270 -18.64 0.95 7.66
C VAL A 270 -17.64 1.27 8.77
N GLY A 271 -17.67 0.55 9.89
CA GLY A 271 -16.69 0.75 10.97
C GLY A 271 -16.71 2.12 11.66
N GLY A 272 -17.74 2.94 11.45
CA GLY A 272 -17.73 4.34 11.89
C GLY A 272 -17.17 5.32 10.86
N ASN A 273 -16.71 4.84 9.71
CA ASN A 273 -16.33 5.65 8.56
C ASN A 273 -17.48 5.76 7.56
N LEU A 274 -17.61 6.90 6.89
CA LEU A 274 -18.43 7.02 5.70
C LEU A 274 -17.60 6.54 4.50
N VAL A 275 -18.04 5.46 3.86
CA VAL A 275 -17.42 4.91 2.66
C VAL A 275 -18.28 5.26 1.46
N VAL A 276 -17.68 5.94 0.49
CA VAL A 276 -18.26 6.31 -0.80
C VAL A 276 -17.46 5.60 -1.89
N THR A 277 -18.17 4.83 -2.70
CA THR A 277 -17.59 4.04 -3.79
C THR A 277 -18.22 4.44 -5.09
N GLY A 278 -17.40 4.65 -6.11
CA GLY A 278 -17.80 4.86 -7.48
C GLY A 278 -18.09 3.56 -8.22
N THR A 279 -18.21 3.67 -9.53
CA THR A 279 -18.36 2.60 -10.49
C THR A 279 -17.05 2.45 -11.29
N PRO A 280 -16.90 1.40 -12.11
CA PRO A 280 -15.76 1.35 -13.05
C PRO A 280 -15.78 2.40 -14.16
N ALA A 281 -16.81 3.26 -14.23
CA ALA A 281 -16.94 4.32 -15.22
C ALA A 281 -16.72 5.67 -14.53
N ALA A 282 -16.43 6.70 -15.32
CA ALA A 282 -16.26 8.06 -14.82
C ALA A 282 -17.41 8.51 -13.91
N ASP A 283 -17.05 8.88 -12.68
CA ASP A 283 -17.95 9.30 -11.63
C ASP A 283 -17.75 10.76 -11.25
N THR A 284 -18.77 11.32 -10.60
CA THR A 284 -18.68 12.62 -9.95
C THR A 284 -19.27 12.51 -8.55
N VAL A 285 -18.43 12.78 -7.56
CA VAL A 285 -18.69 12.69 -6.13
C VAL A 285 -18.53 14.07 -5.50
N TYR A 286 -19.58 14.57 -4.85
CA TYR A 286 -19.51 15.75 -4.00
C TYR A 286 -19.78 15.38 -2.55
N LEU A 287 -18.88 15.79 -1.65
CA LEU A 287 -18.92 15.54 -0.22
C LEU A 287 -18.97 16.88 0.52
N TRP A 288 -19.89 17.00 1.47
CA TRP A 288 -20.01 18.23 2.25
C TRP A 288 -20.54 17.99 3.67
N SER A 289 -20.12 18.86 4.58
CA SER A 289 -20.64 18.94 5.94
C SER A 289 -21.76 19.99 6.03
N SER A 290 -22.82 19.74 6.80
CA SER A 290 -23.86 20.76 7.07
C SER A 290 -24.00 21.03 8.56
N GLY A 291 -23.87 22.30 8.96
CA GLY A 291 -24.07 22.73 10.35
C GLY A 291 -22.93 22.34 11.27
N THR A 292 -22.77 21.05 11.57
CA THR A 292 -21.65 20.51 12.36
C THR A 292 -20.73 19.66 11.49
N ALA A 293 -19.43 19.64 11.82
CA ALA A 293 -18.41 18.90 11.07
C ALA A 293 -18.75 17.41 10.90
N ASN A 294 -19.37 16.80 11.91
CA ASN A 294 -19.69 15.38 11.93
C ASN A 294 -20.96 14.97 11.17
N ARG A 295 -21.70 15.91 10.55
CA ARG A 295 -22.88 15.60 9.73
C ARG A 295 -22.57 15.77 8.25
N VAL A 296 -22.30 14.65 7.60
CA VAL A 296 -21.78 14.58 6.22
C VAL A 296 -22.86 14.09 5.25
N TYR A 297 -22.80 14.58 4.03
CA TYR A 297 -23.63 14.17 2.91
C TYR A 297 -22.74 13.80 1.73
N ALA A 298 -23.26 12.95 0.85
CA ALA A 298 -22.59 12.61 -0.39
C ALA A 298 -23.58 12.76 -1.55
N TRP A 299 -23.11 13.20 -2.70
CA TRP A 299 -23.81 13.11 -3.97
C TRP A 299 -22.93 12.32 -4.91
N VAL A 300 -23.46 11.25 -5.50
CA VAL A 300 -22.75 10.34 -6.40
C VAL A 300 -23.58 10.23 -7.67
N ASN A 301 -23.05 10.70 -8.80
CA ASN A 301 -23.67 10.57 -10.13
C ASN A 301 -25.17 10.91 -10.20
N GLY A 302 -25.56 12.07 -9.66
CA GLY A 302 -26.98 12.48 -9.66
C GLY A 302 -27.78 12.04 -8.45
N THR A 303 -27.24 11.17 -7.59
CA THR A 303 -27.95 10.60 -6.45
C THR A 303 -27.41 11.15 -5.13
N SER A 304 -28.29 11.75 -4.32
CA SER A 304 -27.94 12.22 -2.98
C SER A 304 -28.06 11.10 -1.94
N HIS A 305 -27.10 11.07 -1.01
CA HIS A 305 -26.99 10.17 0.12
C HIS A 305 -26.84 10.96 1.43
N GLY A 306 -27.27 10.36 2.54
CA GLY A 306 -27.17 10.95 3.88
C GLY A 306 -28.43 11.71 4.35
N PRO A 307 -28.35 12.42 5.49
CA PRO A 307 -27.13 12.67 6.26
C PRO A 307 -26.55 11.41 6.92
N PHE A 308 -25.23 11.38 7.00
CA PHE A 308 -24.45 10.45 7.82
C PHE A 308 -23.90 11.20 9.04
N VAL A 309 -23.85 10.52 10.18
CA VAL A 309 -23.28 11.09 11.41
C VAL A 309 -22.00 10.33 11.74
N LEU A 310 -20.88 11.02 11.62
CA LEU A 310 -19.58 10.46 11.95
C LEU A 310 -19.40 10.40 13.48
N PRO A 311 -18.99 9.25 14.04
CA PRO A 311 -18.52 9.18 15.41
C PRO A 311 -17.20 9.96 15.56
N ALA A 312 -16.76 10.16 16.80
CA ALA A 312 -15.44 10.72 17.05
C ALA A 312 -14.36 9.80 16.42
N GLY A 313 -13.46 10.37 15.62
CA GLY A 313 -12.45 9.61 14.88
C GLY A 313 -12.96 8.89 13.62
N GLY A 314 -14.22 9.07 13.23
CA GLY A 314 -14.71 8.57 11.94
C GLY A 314 -14.25 9.45 10.79
N HIS A 315 -13.84 8.83 9.68
CA HIS A 315 -13.35 9.49 8.48
C HIS A 315 -14.36 9.38 7.32
N VAL A 316 -14.16 10.21 6.29
CA VAL A 316 -14.82 10.02 4.99
C VAL A 316 -13.81 9.39 4.04
N LYS A 317 -14.18 8.26 3.44
CA LYS A 317 -13.39 7.56 2.44
C LYS A 317 -14.11 7.56 1.10
N ALA A 318 -13.44 7.98 0.03
CA ALA A 318 -13.98 8.01 -1.31
C ALA A 318 -13.09 7.21 -2.26
N PHE A 319 -13.68 6.34 -3.05
CA PHE A 319 -12.98 5.53 -4.05
C PHE A 319 -13.64 5.79 -5.40
N GLY A 320 -12.88 6.31 -6.37
CA GLY A 320 -13.33 6.62 -7.74
C GLY A 320 -13.60 5.32 -8.50
N GLY A 321 -12.55 4.56 -8.79
CA GLY A 321 -12.67 3.31 -9.51
C GLY A 321 -11.67 3.23 -10.64
N ALA A 322 -12.11 2.82 -11.83
CA ALA A 322 -11.24 2.66 -13.01
C ALA A 322 -11.53 3.69 -14.11
N GLY A 323 -12.42 4.65 -13.83
CA GLY A 323 -12.81 5.68 -14.79
C GLY A 323 -12.15 7.03 -14.44
N ASN A 324 -12.33 8.01 -15.32
CA ASN A 324 -11.87 9.37 -15.03
C ASN A 324 -12.82 10.05 -14.04
N ASP A 325 -12.46 10.04 -12.78
CA ASP A 325 -13.34 10.34 -11.67
C ASP A 325 -13.13 11.75 -11.13
N GLN A 326 -14.17 12.30 -10.51
CA GLN A 326 -14.10 13.61 -9.85
C GLN A 326 -14.61 13.48 -8.43
N VAL A 327 -13.76 13.77 -7.44
CA VAL A 327 -14.10 13.76 -6.02
C VAL A 327 -13.86 15.14 -5.44
N PHE A 328 -14.92 15.76 -4.93
CA PHE A 328 -14.89 17.11 -4.36
C PHE A 328 -15.29 17.10 -2.88
N GLY A 329 -14.33 17.40 -2.02
CA GLY A 329 -14.49 17.59 -0.57
C GLY A 329 -14.52 19.06 -0.14
N THR A 330 -14.71 20.02 -1.05
CA THR A 330 -14.49 21.46 -0.81
C THR A 330 -15.25 22.07 0.38
N ASP A 331 -16.40 21.50 0.75
CA ASP A 331 -17.22 21.94 1.89
C ASP A 331 -17.22 20.91 3.06
N LEU A 332 -16.21 20.03 3.08
CA LEU A 332 -16.04 18.99 4.07
C LEU A 332 -15.09 19.48 5.18
N TYR A 333 -15.54 19.32 6.43
CA TYR A 333 -14.73 19.66 7.61
C TYR A 333 -14.08 18.43 8.27
N ALA A 334 -14.45 17.24 7.82
CA ALA A 334 -13.85 15.99 8.26
C ALA A 334 -12.71 15.63 7.29
N GLY A 335 -11.64 15.02 7.78
CA GLY A 335 -10.58 14.51 6.92
C GLY A 335 -11.14 13.52 5.89
N LEU A 336 -10.75 13.74 4.64
CA LEU A 336 -11.06 12.93 3.47
C LEU A 336 -9.87 12.02 3.16
N VAL A 337 -10.16 10.75 2.96
CA VAL A 337 -9.26 9.81 2.29
C VAL A 337 -9.87 9.54 0.92
N ALA A 338 -9.25 10.01 -0.16
CA ALA A 338 -9.76 9.82 -1.51
C ALA A 338 -8.74 9.10 -2.39
N HIS A 339 -9.21 8.10 -3.13
CA HIS A 339 -8.45 7.37 -4.13
C HIS A 339 -9.16 7.52 -5.47
N GLY A 340 -8.47 8.06 -6.49
CA GLY A 340 -8.97 8.14 -7.87
C GLY A 340 -9.06 6.75 -8.48
N GLY A 341 -7.96 6.01 -8.41
CA GLY A 341 -7.88 4.61 -8.80
C GLY A 341 -7.18 4.48 -10.12
N GLY A 342 -7.89 4.22 -11.22
CA GLY A 342 -7.31 4.36 -12.54
C GLY A 342 -8.14 5.28 -13.40
N GLY A 343 -7.52 6.08 -14.26
CA GLY A 343 -8.26 7.08 -15.01
C GLY A 343 -7.42 8.32 -15.26
N HIS A 344 -8.05 9.47 -15.21
CA HIS A 344 -7.40 10.79 -15.24
C HIS A 344 -8.29 11.64 -14.35
N ASP A 345 -7.92 11.70 -13.09
CA ASP A 345 -8.84 11.99 -12.01
C ASP A 345 -8.68 13.43 -11.54
N LEU A 346 -9.73 13.90 -10.89
CA LEU A 346 -9.80 15.21 -10.28
C LEU A 346 -10.18 15.04 -8.82
N LEU A 347 -9.20 15.18 -7.94
CA LEU A 347 -9.41 15.09 -6.51
C LEU A 347 -9.23 16.48 -5.88
N VAL A 348 -10.20 16.87 -5.05
CA VAL A 348 -10.15 18.14 -4.32
C VAL A 348 -10.52 17.85 -2.87
N GLY A 349 -9.61 18.11 -1.95
CA GLY A 349 -9.83 18.01 -0.51
C GLY A 349 -10.73 19.10 0.05
N GLY A 350 -10.84 19.09 1.37
CA GLY A 350 -11.63 20.00 2.18
C GLY A 350 -10.77 20.96 2.97
N ALA A 351 -11.19 21.29 4.20
CA ALA A 351 -10.50 22.24 5.07
C ALA A 351 -9.77 21.57 6.25
N ALA A 352 -9.62 20.25 6.20
CA ALA A 352 -8.92 19.44 7.20
C ALA A 352 -7.73 18.75 6.52
N GLY A 353 -6.81 18.19 7.31
CA GLY A 353 -5.75 17.36 6.74
C GLY A 353 -6.34 16.11 6.07
N ASP A 354 -6.08 16.00 4.78
CA ASP A 354 -6.64 15.01 3.88
C ASP A 354 -5.54 14.06 3.35
N THR A 355 -5.95 12.92 2.83
CA THR A 355 -5.09 11.96 2.14
C THR A 355 -5.68 11.69 0.77
N LEU A 356 -4.99 12.13 -0.28
CA LEU A 356 -5.48 12.09 -1.65
C LEU A 356 -4.48 11.31 -2.51
N ASP A 357 -4.99 10.35 -3.29
CA ASP A 357 -4.19 9.46 -4.13
C ASP A 357 -4.82 9.39 -5.52
N GLY A 358 -4.13 9.93 -6.54
CA GLY A 358 -4.60 9.94 -7.93
C GLY A 358 -4.72 8.52 -8.48
N GLY A 359 -3.61 7.78 -8.43
CA GLY A 359 -3.54 6.40 -8.88
C GLY A 359 -2.94 6.30 -10.28
N ASP A 360 -3.56 5.52 -11.17
CA ASP A 360 -3.10 5.39 -12.55
C ASP A 360 -3.64 6.52 -13.44
N GLY A 361 -2.76 7.10 -14.23
CA GLY A 361 -3.00 8.09 -15.27
C GLY A 361 -2.63 9.52 -14.86
N CYS A 362 -2.84 10.49 -15.76
CA CYS A 362 -2.55 11.90 -15.52
C CYS A 362 -3.64 12.58 -14.68
N ASP A 363 -3.35 12.76 -13.40
CA ASP A 363 -4.28 13.23 -12.41
C ASP A 363 -4.08 14.69 -12.04
N ARG A 364 -5.11 15.28 -11.43
CA ARG A 364 -5.04 16.62 -10.88
C ARG A 364 -5.60 16.62 -9.47
N VAL A 365 -4.75 16.93 -8.51
CA VAL A 365 -5.06 16.84 -7.09
C VAL A 365 -4.82 18.17 -6.39
N TRP A 366 -5.81 18.63 -5.65
CA TRP A 366 -5.73 19.80 -4.78
C TRP A 366 -6.03 19.38 -3.34
N GLY A 367 -5.07 19.57 -2.42
CA GLY A 367 -5.26 19.33 -0.98
C GLY A 367 -6.30 20.28 -0.40
N GLY A 368 -6.02 21.58 -0.48
CA GLY A 368 -6.86 22.60 0.14
C GLY A 368 -6.24 23.07 1.45
N PRO A 369 -7.00 23.74 2.33
CA PRO A 369 -6.46 24.08 3.64
C PRO A 369 -6.31 22.83 4.52
N GLY A 370 -5.16 22.68 5.17
CA GLY A 370 -4.87 21.52 6.02
C GLY A 370 -3.43 21.06 5.82
N ASP A 371 -2.92 20.24 6.74
CA ASP A 371 -1.66 19.51 6.49
C ASP A 371 -2.05 18.23 5.72
N ASP A 372 -1.82 18.21 4.40
CA ASP A 372 -2.33 17.19 3.48
C ASP A 372 -1.23 16.20 3.03
N VAL A 373 -1.67 15.00 2.65
CA VAL A 373 -0.82 13.98 2.01
C VAL A 373 -1.37 13.68 0.62
N ILE A 374 -0.60 14.00 -0.42
CA ILE A 374 -1.00 13.91 -1.81
C ILE A 374 -0.05 13.00 -2.58
N ARG A 375 -0.60 12.02 -3.30
CA ARG A 375 0.13 11.16 -4.24
C ARG A 375 -0.47 11.28 -5.63
N GLY A 376 0.38 11.45 -6.65
CA GLY A 376 0.00 11.42 -8.06
C GLY A 376 -0.22 9.99 -8.51
N GLY A 377 0.84 9.17 -8.43
CA GLY A 377 0.79 7.77 -8.78
C GLY A 377 1.54 7.52 -10.08
N ALA A 378 0.89 6.95 -11.08
CA ALA A 378 1.51 6.62 -12.36
C ALA A 378 0.93 7.48 -13.49
N GLY A 379 1.62 8.51 -13.92
CA GLY A 379 1.18 9.42 -14.97
C GLY A 379 1.95 10.71 -14.92
N ASP A 380 1.69 11.62 -15.86
CA ASP A 380 2.18 12.99 -15.73
C ASP A 380 1.16 13.78 -14.90
N ASP A 381 1.43 13.99 -13.61
CA ASP A 381 0.46 14.49 -12.63
C ASP A 381 0.61 15.97 -12.26
N TYR A 382 -0.47 16.57 -11.76
CA TYR A 382 -0.48 17.93 -11.20
C TYR A 382 -0.96 17.92 -9.76
N LEU A 383 -0.06 18.19 -8.82
CA LEU A 383 -0.31 18.14 -7.39
C LEU A 383 -0.14 19.53 -6.76
N TYR A 384 -1.13 19.93 -5.98
CA TYR A 384 -1.18 21.25 -5.35
C TYR A 384 -1.53 21.12 -3.87
N GLY A 385 -0.58 21.45 -2.98
CA GLY A 385 -0.76 21.39 -1.52
C GLY A 385 -1.81 22.37 -1.03
N ARG A 386 -1.53 23.67 -1.23
CA ARG A 386 -2.33 24.85 -0.84
C ARG A 386 -1.87 25.39 0.51
N GLU A 387 -2.71 25.38 1.54
CA GLU A 387 -2.43 26.09 2.78
C GLU A 387 -2.22 25.08 3.91
N GLY A 388 -0.99 24.91 4.37
CA GLY A 388 -0.62 23.94 5.41
C GLY A 388 0.72 23.29 5.12
N ASN A 389 1.20 22.43 6.02
CA ASN A 389 2.48 21.73 5.81
C ASN A 389 2.19 20.39 5.13
N ASP A 390 2.43 20.34 3.83
CA ASP A 390 1.96 19.25 2.97
C ASP A 390 3.06 18.25 2.60
N VAL A 391 2.65 17.05 2.22
CA VAL A 391 3.51 16.03 1.63
C VAL A 391 2.99 15.67 0.25
N LEU A 392 3.75 16.01 -0.80
CA LEU A 392 3.41 15.75 -2.19
C LEU A 392 4.40 14.76 -2.80
N VAL A 393 3.88 13.69 -3.40
CA VAL A 393 4.67 12.67 -4.10
C VAL A 393 4.14 12.51 -5.52
N GLY A 394 4.94 12.84 -6.53
CA GLY A 394 4.58 12.72 -7.95
C GLY A 394 4.38 11.26 -8.35
N GLY A 395 5.47 10.48 -8.35
CA GLY A 395 5.42 9.06 -8.63
C GLY A 395 6.13 8.73 -9.93
N ASP A 396 5.48 7.99 -10.83
CA ASP A 396 6.01 7.61 -12.14
C ASP A 396 5.47 8.55 -13.22
N GLY A 397 6.31 9.38 -13.84
CA GLY A 397 5.95 10.26 -14.94
C GLY A 397 6.62 11.62 -14.82
N ASN A 398 6.19 12.60 -15.60
CA ASN A 398 6.72 13.97 -15.55
C ASN A 398 5.76 14.85 -14.77
N ASP A 399 6.01 14.98 -13.48
CA ASP A 399 5.04 15.54 -12.56
C ASP A 399 5.24 17.04 -12.35
N THR A 400 4.18 17.72 -11.94
CA THR A 400 4.23 19.10 -11.45
C THR A 400 3.66 19.19 -10.05
N LEU A 401 4.52 19.52 -9.08
CA LEU A 401 4.19 19.65 -7.67
C LEU A 401 4.37 21.11 -7.25
N ASP A 402 3.41 21.65 -6.51
CA ASP A 402 3.42 23.00 -5.95
C ASP A 402 2.89 22.97 -4.51
N GLY A 403 3.77 23.22 -3.54
CA GLY A 403 3.44 23.21 -2.10
C GLY A 403 2.52 24.35 -1.70
N PHE A 404 2.76 25.54 -2.26
CA PHE A 404 2.13 26.81 -1.88
C PHE A 404 2.56 27.31 -0.49
N ASP A 405 1.64 27.47 0.46
CA ASP A 405 1.90 28.15 1.73
C ASP A 405 2.14 27.11 2.82
N GLY A 406 3.36 26.97 3.34
CA GLY A 406 3.63 25.98 4.38
C GLY A 406 5.08 25.53 4.46
N ARG A 407 5.36 24.50 5.25
CA ARG A 407 6.66 23.82 5.21
C ARG A 407 6.45 22.46 4.60
N ASP A 408 6.75 22.36 3.32
CA ASP A 408 6.29 21.25 2.51
C ASP A 408 7.41 20.26 2.20
N LEU A 409 7.02 19.01 1.97
CA LEU A 409 7.89 17.96 1.43
C LEU A 409 7.39 17.57 0.04
N LEU A 410 8.21 17.85 -0.98
CA LEU A 410 7.91 17.53 -2.37
C LEU A 410 8.90 16.48 -2.90
N ILE A 411 8.37 15.39 -3.44
CA ILE A 411 9.15 14.30 -4.04
C ILE A 411 8.63 14.08 -5.46
N GLY A 412 9.46 14.37 -6.48
CA GLY A 412 9.10 14.19 -7.90
C GLY A 412 8.96 12.71 -8.24
N GLY A 413 10.05 11.96 -8.14
CA GLY A 413 10.05 10.53 -8.33
C GLY A 413 10.73 10.12 -9.63
N LEU A 414 10.01 9.39 -10.48
CA LEU A 414 10.48 8.83 -11.73
C LEU A 414 10.06 9.68 -12.92
N GLY A 415 10.94 10.54 -13.39
CA GLY A 415 10.77 11.20 -14.68
C GLY A 415 11.37 12.59 -14.62
N THR A 416 10.85 13.48 -15.46
CA THR A 416 11.27 14.88 -15.49
C THR A 416 10.23 15.75 -14.81
N ASP A 417 10.46 16.02 -13.54
CA ASP A 417 9.52 16.64 -12.63
C ASP A 417 9.78 18.14 -12.45
N ARG A 418 8.74 18.86 -12.08
CA ARG A 418 8.77 20.27 -11.71
C ARG A 418 8.23 20.42 -10.30
N LEU A 419 9.08 20.83 -9.36
CA LEU A 419 8.72 21.04 -7.97
C LEU A 419 8.85 22.52 -7.61
N LEU A 420 7.80 23.07 -7.03
CA LEU A 420 7.76 24.41 -6.44
C LEU A 420 7.45 24.27 -4.95
N GLY A 421 8.36 24.67 -4.07
CA GLY A 421 8.09 24.66 -2.62
C GLY A 421 7.01 25.69 -2.29
N GLY A 422 7.31 26.97 -2.54
CA GLY A 422 6.37 28.06 -2.36
C GLY A 422 6.82 28.98 -1.23
N ASP A 423 5.91 29.35 -0.35
CA ASP A 423 6.17 30.16 0.84
C ASP A 423 6.42 29.25 2.05
N GLY A 424 7.65 29.25 2.57
CA GLY A 424 8.05 28.61 3.82
C GLY A 424 9.37 27.85 3.70
N ASP A 425 9.71 27.03 4.69
CA ASP A 425 10.97 26.29 4.70
C ASP A 425 10.71 24.87 4.15
N ASP A 426 11.02 24.65 2.87
CA ASP A 426 10.60 23.43 2.16
C ASP A 426 11.73 22.42 1.94
N VAL A 427 11.34 21.17 1.68
CA VAL A 427 12.23 20.09 1.26
C VAL A 427 11.82 19.58 -0.11
N LEU A 428 12.67 19.78 -1.10
CA LEU A 428 12.42 19.36 -2.49
C LEU A 428 13.38 18.25 -2.89
N VAL A 429 12.80 17.21 -3.46
CA VAL A 429 13.52 16.04 -3.95
C VAL A 429 13.10 15.73 -5.39
N GLY A 430 14.01 15.94 -6.34
CA GLY A 430 13.68 15.71 -7.75
C GLY A 430 13.56 14.24 -8.12
N GLY A 431 14.56 13.42 -7.80
CA GLY A 431 14.62 12.03 -8.27
C GLY A 431 14.12 10.99 -7.27
N ARG A 432 14.33 9.72 -7.61
CA ARG A 432 14.22 8.62 -6.64
C ARG A 432 15.13 8.86 -5.45
N THR A 433 14.61 8.57 -4.28
CA THR A 433 15.39 8.55 -3.06
C THR A 433 15.46 7.14 -2.51
N ASN A 434 16.58 6.84 -1.87
CA ASN A 434 16.66 5.85 -0.81
C ASN A 434 16.49 6.54 0.56
N PHE A 435 15.83 7.71 0.59
CA PHE A 435 15.58 8.44 1.83
C PHE A 435 14.46 7.71 2.58
N ASP A 436 14.89 6.69 3.30
CA ASP A 436 14.37 6.36 4.62
C ASP A 436 14.47 7.64 5.49
N HIS A 437 13.39 8.14 6.07
CA HIS A 437 13.46 9.37 6.88
C HIS A 437 14.20 9.19 8.23
N ASP A 438 14.88 8.06 8.50
CA ASP A 438 15.65 7.89 9.74
C ASP A 438 17.15 7.53 9.61
N ASP A 439 17.75 7.44 8.40
CA ASP A 439 19.22 7.34 8.28
C ASP A 439 19.86 8.71 8.00
N ALA A 440 20.41 9.32 9.06
CA ALA A 440 21.26 10.52 8.98
C ALA A 440 22.64 10.23 8.37
N ALA A 441 22.68 9.48 7.28
CA ALA A 441 23.83 9.37 6.42
C ALA A 441 23.49 10.01 5.06
N LEU A 442 23.87 11.29 4.91
CA LEU A 442 24.15 11.94 3.63
C LEU A 442 25.33 11.27 2.91
N GLY A 443 25.38 9.94 2.91
CA GLY A 443 26.43 9.12 2.33
C GLY A 443 26.25 8.99 0.82
N GLY A 444 26.27 10.11 0.11
CA GLY A 444 26.28 10.13 -1.36
C GLY A 444 25.44 11.23 -2.00
N LEU A 445 24.52 11.84 -1.26
CA LEU A 445 23.60 12.87 -1.77
C LEU A 445 24.15 14.26 -1.40
N ARG A 446 24.26 15.15 -2.39
CA ARG A 446 24.79 16.51 -2.20
C ARG A 446 23.64 17.45 -1.88
N GLY A 447 23.41 17.75 -0.61
CA GLY A 447 22.45 18.77 -0.20
C GLY A 447 22.95 20.18 -0.48
N VAL A 448 22.11 21.06 -1.01
CA VAL A 448 22.42 22.49 -1.14
C VAL A 448 21.37 23.32 -0.44
N TRP A 449 21.85 24.30 0.31
CA TRP A 449 21.06 25.29 1.03
C TRP A 449 20.86 26.52 0.16
N LEU A 450 19.62 26.95 -0.02
CA LEU A 450 19.26 28.12 -0.83
C LEU A 450 18.71 29.25 0.05
N ALA A 451 18.87 30.49 -0.40
CA ALA A 451 18.27 31.68 0.22
C ALA A 451 17.06 32.14 -0.62
N PRO A 452 16.17 32.99 -0.07
CA PRO A 452 14.92 33.34 -0.75
C PRO A 452 15.16 34.06 -2.09
N GLY A 453 14.69 33.45 -3.20
CA GLY A 453 14.53 34.14 -4.48
C GLY A 453 15.30 33.64 -5.72
N ASP A 454 15.93 32.45 -5.74
CA ASP A 454 16.75 32.02 -6.89
C ASP A 454 16.25 30.79 -7.68
N LEU A 455 16.47 30.84 -9.00
CA LEU A 455 15.99 29.96 -10.08
C LEU A 455 17.08 28.97 -10.57
N ALA A 456 16.75 27.68 -10.73
CA ALA A 456 17.68 26.60 -11.13
C ALA A 456 17.33 25.90 -12.48
N VAL A 457 18.34 25.47 -13.28
CA VAL A 457 18.20 24.42 -14.35
C VAL A 457 19.55 23.74 -14.79
N TYR A 458 19.54 22.39 -15.00
CA TYR A 458 20.26 21.54 -16.04
C TYR A 458 21.64 20.85 -15.70
N ASP A 459 22.09 19.63 -16.16
CA ASP A 459 21.64 18.32 -16.78
C ASP A 459 22.85 17.35 -16.91
N ASP A 460 22.64 16.02 -16.95
CA ASP A 460 23.60 15.05 -17.53
C ASP A 460 23.04 13.85 -18.35
N GLY A 461 21.74 13.83 -18.70
CA GLY A 461 21.25 13.05 -19.83
C GLY A 461 20.42 11.78 -19.56
N ALA A 462 19.72 11.66 -18.42
CA ALA A 462 18.72 10.59 -18.23
C ALA A 462 17.32 11.06 -17.78
N ALA A 463 17.20 12.10 -16.94
CA ALA A 463 15.98 12.85 -16.65
C ALA A 463 16.37 14.16 -15.92
N ALA A 464 15.69 15.28 -16.17
CA ALA A 464 16.16 16.60 -15.70
C ALA A 464 15.08 17.33 -14.89
N ASN A 465 15.12 17.21 -13.56
CA ASN A 465 14.14 17.83 -12.67
C ASN A 465 14.37 19.34 -12.51
N ALA A 466 13.27 20.10 -12.47
CA ALA A 466 13.26 21.54 -12.21
C ALA A 466 12.76 21.79 -10.78
N LEU A 467 13.64 22.28 -9.91
CA LEU A 467 13.36 22.45 -8.49
C LEU A 467 13.46 23.93 -8.13
N VAL A 468 12.39 24.47 -7.55
CA VAL A 468 12.26 25.88 -7.18
C VAL A 468 11.81 25.95 -5.73
N GLY A 469 12.72 26.29 -4.81
CA GLY A 469 12.39 26.36 -3.38
C GLY A 469 11.33 27.41 -3.09
N GLY A 470 11.58 28.65 -3.53
CA GLY A 470 10.64 29.76 -3.31
C GLY A 470 11.12 30.69 -2.20
N ALA A 471 10.21 31.05 -1.29
CA ALA A 471 10.46 31.99 -0.21
C ALA A 471 10.68 31.27 1.12
N GLY A 472 11.93 31.17 1.55
CA GLY A 472 12.29 30.62 2.86
C GLY A 472 13.67 30.00 2.80
N ASN A 473 13.96 29.08 3.71
CA ASN A 473 15.22 28.33 3.70
C ASN A 473 14.98 26.90 3.22
N ASP A 474 15.15 26.71 1.92
CA ASP A 474 14.79 25.45 1.28
C ASP A 474 15.97 24.49 1.20
N TRP A 475 15.63 23.21 1.32
CA TRP A 475 16.58 22.11 1.23
C TRP A 475 16.38 21.38 -0.08
N LEU A 476 17.44 21.36 -0.89
CA LEU A 476 17.43 20.66 -2.15
C LEU A 476 18.23 19.37 -2.07
N LEU A 477 17.56 18.23 -2.22
CA LEU A 477 18.18 16.92 -2.16
C LEU A 477 18.27 16.29 -3.56
N GLN A 478 19.45 15.74 -3.85
CA GLN A 478 19.90 15.37 -5.20
C GLN A 478 20.44 13.95 -5.24
N GLY A 479 19.93 13.14 -6.17
CA GLY A 479 20.43 11.81 -6.52
C GLY A 479 21.81 11.85 -7.20
N PRO A 480 22.46 10.68 -7.40
CA PRO A 480 23.81 10.60 -7.97
C PRO A 480 23.95 11.08 -9.43
N ALA A 481 22.85 11.38 -10.12
CA ALA A 481 22.81 12.02 -11.45
C ALA A 481 22.47 13.53 -11.37
N ASP A 482 22.21 14.05 -10.18
CA ASP A 482 21.73 15.41 -9.96
C ASP A 482 22.89 16.32 -9.50
N GLY A 483 22.95 17.56 -10.01
CA GLY A 483 23.97 18.57 -9.64
C GLY A 483 23.40 19.97 -9.39
N VAL A 484 24.03 20.79 -8.54
CA VAL A 484 23.60 22.16 -8.19
C VAL A 484 24.58 23.24 -8.68
N TYR A 485 24.06 24.34 -9.25
CA TYR A 485 24.83 25.55 -9.60
C TYR A 485 24.13 26.84 -9.13
N LEU A 486 24.90 27.84 -8.68
CA LEU A 486 24.45 29.19 -8.29
C LEU A 486 24.71 30.20 -9.42
N LEU A 487 23.79 31.15 -9.63
CA LEU A 487 23.86 32.12 -10.73
C LEU A 487 24.37 33.52 -10.32
N ASP A 488 24.37 33.88 -9.04
CA ASP A 488 24.74 35.24 -8.62
C ASP A 488 26.17 35.38 -8.05
N PRO A 489 26.92 36.47 -8.36
CA PRO A 489 28.31 36.66 -7.91
C PRO A 489 28.50 36.87 -6.40
N GLY A 490 27.46 36.69 -5.58
CA GLY A 490 27.45 36.86 -4.14
C GLY A 490 27.21 35.58 -3.33
N ASP A 491 26.75 34.51 -3.98
CA ASP A 491 26.31 33.31 -3.27
C ASP A 491 27.47 32.39 -2.93
N ARG A 492 27.58 32.08 -1.65
CA ARG A 492 28.55 31.12 -1.12
C ARG A 492 27.87 29.78 -0.92
N VAL A 493 27.94 28.90 -1.90
CA VAL A 493 27.86 27.46 -1.63
C VAL A 493 29.15 27.07 -0.90
N THR A 494 29.00 26.72 0.38
CA THR A 494 30.04 25.96 1.07
C THR A 494 29.75 24.50 0.82
N VAL A 495 30.44 23.91 -0.17
CA VAL A 495 30.50 22.45 -0.32
C VAL A 495 31.30 21.93 0.88
N LEU A 496 30.67 21.15 1.76
CA LEU A 496 31.37 20.35 2.76
C LEU A 496 31.67 18.96 2.19
#